data_AF-A0A947JLS4-F1
#
_entry.id   AF-A0A947JLS4-F1
#
_cell.length_a   1.000
_cell.length_b   1.000
_cell.length_c   1.000
_cell.angle_alpha   90.00
_cell.angle_beta   90.00
_cell.angle_gamma   90.00
#
_symmetry.space_group_name_H-M   'P 1'
#
loop_
_entity.id
_entity.type
_entity.pdbx_description
1 polymer ?
#
loop_
_entity_poly.entity_id
_entity_poly.type
_entity_poly.pdbx_seq_one_letter_code
_entity_poly.pdbx_strand_id
1 'polypeptide(L)'
;MSDTNSKGKDLAIIIISFIATFAGVIFIIFFKEEPTITINANTNQTTNTNQPIPSEYPDYVAIKGEKADPDMRQFIIGVNKEVKFGAEESNIATLGGITKRIKVNGELSRAYLFFEGTVDGLPLSAFDDLYLLINNAKGGHIVEDDNYLPTPPGDTTKILLNLKSVTYYPKIINKRSETNKKLNIDLFSNFEVDEIIEIFSFISSERSPRITNELSIYYECKEGVECSLDPI
;
A
#
# COMPACT_ATOMS: atom_id res chain seq x y z
N MET A 1 -44.27 56.37 -59.87
CA MET A 1 -44.48 55.12 -59.11
C MET A 1 -43.65 55.27 -57.85
N SER A 2 -44.20 55.81 -56.76
CA SER A 2 -45.12 55.14 -55.79
C SER A 2 -44.57 53.77 -55.38
N ASP A 3 -44.41 53.42 -54.12
CA ASP A 3 -44.72 54.12 -52.88
C ASP A 3 -43.95 53.45 -51.73
N THR A 4 -43.65 54.26 -50.73
CA THR A 4 -43.22 53.89 -49.38
C THR A 4 -44.34 53.25 -48.55
N ASN A 5 -43.97 52.67 -47.40
CA ASN A 5 -44.75 52.38 -46.17
C ASN A 5 -45.38 51.00 -45.99
N SER A 6 -44.83 50.29 -44.99
CA SER A 6 -45.57 49.65 -43.89
C SER A 6 -44.54 49.44 -42.76
N LYS A 7 -44.29 50.39 -41.83
CA LYS A 7 -45.07 50.66 -40.61
C LYS A 7 -45.77 49.38 -40.12
N GLY A 8 -45.19 48.65 -39.18
CA GLY A 8 -45.06 49.14 -37.82
C GLY A 8 -46.23 48.59 -37.03
N LYS A 9 -45.95 47.52 -36.29
CA LYS A 9 -46.63 46.94 -35.12
C LYS A 9 -45.92 45.61 -34.86
N ASP A 10 -45.77 45.25 -33.60
CA ASP A 10 -45.08 44.04 -33.10
C ASP A 10 -43.64 44.26 -32.61
N LEU A 11 -43.35 45.47 -32.11
CA LEU A 11 -42.23 45.70 -31.18
C LEU A 11 -42.70 46.44 -29.92
N ALA A 12 -43.86 46.04 -29.40
CA ALA A 12 -44.39 46.51 -28.13
C ALA A 12 -45.31 45.42 -27.57
N ILE A 13 -44.72 44.43 -26.89
CA ILE A 13 -45.25 43.58 -25.82
C ILE A 13 -44.16 42.51 -25.62
N ILE A 14 -43.41 42.65 -24.53
CA ILE A 14 -42.47 41.75 -23.81
C ILE A 14 -41.37 42.63 -23.18
N ILE A 15 -41.76 43.78 -22.63
CA ILE A 15 -41.00 44.50 -21.60
C ILE A 15 -42.07 44.98 -20.64
N ILE A 16 -42.40 44.15 -19.65
CA ILE A 16 -43.14 44.36 -18.38
C ILE A 16 -43.63 42.96 -17.99
N SER A 17 -42.72 42.10 -17.52
CA SER A 17 -43.04 40.98 -16.62
C SER A 17 -41.78 40.23 -16.13
N PHE A 18 -40.69 40.96 -15.84
CA PHE A 18 -39.48 40.37 -15.22
C PHE A 18 -38.81 41.31 -14.20
N ILE A 19 -39.56 42.23 -13.58
CA ILE A 19 -39.08 43.13 -12.52
C ILE A 19 -39.93 42.98 -11.23
N ALA A 20 -40.63 41.86 -11.04
CA ALA A 20 -41.46 41.62 -9.85
C ALA A 20 -41.15 40.29 -9.12
N THR A 21 -39.97 39.72 -9.35
CA THR A 21 -39.49 38.49 -8.67
C THR A 21 -38.03 38.61 -8.23
N PHE A 22 -37.57 39.82 -7.88
CA PHE A 22 -36.22 40.03 -7.33
C PHE A 22 -36.15 40.90 -6.07
N ALA A 23 -37.30 41.29 -5.50
CA ALA A 23 -37.35 42.03 -4.23
C ALA A 23 -37.90 41.19 -3.04
N GLY A 24 -38.31 39.94 -3.28
CA GLY A 24 -38.93 39.08 -2.25
C GLY A 24 -38.03 38.00 -1.64
N VAL A 25 -36.80 37.81 -2.12
CA VAL A 25 -35.89 36.74 -1.65
C VAL A 25 -34.71 37.28 -0.82
N ILE A 26 -34.51 38.60 -0.77
CA ILE A 26 -33.39 39.20 -0.02
C ILE A 26 -33.76 39.55 1.44
N PHE A 27 -35.00 39.32 1.89
CA PHE A 27 -35.41 39.64 3.27
C PHE A 27 -35.42 38.45 4.26
N ILE A 28 -35.13 37.22 3.82
CA ILE A 28 -35.06 36.03 4.70
C ILE A 28 -33.62 35.70 5.14
N ILE A 29 -32.62 36.50 4.73
CA ILE A 29 -31.20 36.20 5.04
C ILE A 29 -30.64 36.99 6.24
N PHE A 30 -31.38 37.96 6.83
CA PHE A 30 -30.79 38.89 7.80
C PHE A 30 -31.35 38.91 9.24
N PHE A 31 -32.13 37.91 9.66
CA PHE A 31 -32.44 37.72 11.08
C PHE A 31 -32.29 36.25 11.47
N LYS A 32 -31.04 35.80 11.55
CA LYS A 32 -30.70 34.62 12.35
C LYS A 32 -30.29 35.16 13.72
N GLU A 33 -31.19 35.02 14.69
CA GLU A 33 -30.91 35.29 16.09
C GLU A 33 -29.60 34.58 16.47
N GLU A 34 -28.64 35.34 16.99
CA GLU A 34 -27.43 34.75 17.57
C GLU A 34 -27.88 33.90 18.77
N PRO A 35 -27.57 32.59 18.81
CA PRO A 35 -27.86 31.79 19.98
C PRO A 35 -27.01 32.32 21.12
N THR A 36 -27.67 32.93 22.10
CA THR A 36 -27.05 33.34 23.36
C THR A 36 -26.41 32.10 23.99
N ILE A 37 -25.07 32.03 23.98
CA ILE A 37 -24.33 30.97 24.65
C ILE A 37 -24.41 31.23 26.16
N THR A 38 -25.34 30.54 26.82
CA THR A 38 -25.31 30.42 28.29
C THR A 38 -24.16 29.48 28.64
N ILE A 39 -23.05 30.06 29.11
CA ILE A 39 -21.93 29.28 29.66
C ILE A 39 -22.40 28.70 30.99
N ASN A 40 -22.99 27.51 30.95
CA ASN A 40 -23.12 26.68 32.14
C ASN A 40 -21.72 26.16 32.49
N ALA A 41 -21.02 26.95 33.31
CA ALA A 41 -19.84 26.50 34.04
C ALA A 41 -20.30 25.45 35.07
N ASN A 42 -20.38 24.20 34.64
CA ASN A 42 -20.17 22.99 35.44
C ASN A 42 -20.49 21.77 34.58
N THR A 43 -19.44 21.12 34.09
CA THR A 43 -19.08 19.75 34.49
C THR A 43 -17.78 19.44 33.76
N ASN A 44 -16.66 19.48 34.49
CA ASN A 44 -15.45 18.81 34.06
C ASN A 44 -15.75 17.31 34.01
N GLN A 45 -16.27 16.83 32.88
CA GLN A 45 -16.13 15.44 32.50
C GLN A 45 -14.71 15.28 31.97
N THR A 46 -13.79 15.02 32.89
CA THR A 46 -12.50 14.41 32.59
C THR A 46 -12.78 13.04 32.00
N THR A 47 -12.95 12.98 30.67
CA THR A 47 -12.91 11.70 29.95
C THR A 47 -11.51 11.15 30.16
N ASN A 48 -11.43 10.12 30.99
CA ASN A 48 -10.22 9.38 31.29
C ASN A 48 -9.78 8.62 30.01
N THR A 49 -9.21 9.33 29.05
CA THR A 49 -8.71 8.76 27.78
C THR A 49 -7.28 8.27 27.98
N ASN A 50 -7.13 7.25 28.82
CA ASN A 50 -5.91 6.43 28.90
C ASN A 50 -6.00 5.19 28.00
N GLN A 51 -6.92 5.18 27.03
CA GLN A 51 -6.91 4.14 25.99
C GLN A 51 -5.88 4.52 24.93
N PRO A 52 -4.86 3.68 24.69
CA PRO A 52 -3.88 3.95 23.66
C PRO A 52 -4.57 4.04 22.30
N ILE A 53 -4.25 5.09 21.54
CA ILE A 53 -4.71 5.24 20.16
C ILE A 53 -4.14 4.05 19.36
N PRO A 54 -4.97 3.28 18.62
CA PRO A 54 -4.47 2.19 17.77
C PRO A 54 -3.45 2.70 16.75
N SER A 55 -2.40 1.92 16.51
CA SER A 55 -1.40 2.23 15.48
C SER A 55 -2.03 2.32 14.10
N GLU A 56 -1.59 3.28 13.28
CA GLU A 56 -1.91 3.34 11.84
C GLU A 56 -1.27 2.16 11.06
N TYR A 57 -0.29 1.48 11.66
CA TYR A 57 0.45 0.36 11.07
C TYR A 57 0.35 -0.88 11.98
N PRO A 58 -0.84 -1.45 12.18
CA PRO A 58 -1.05 -2.51 13.17
C PRO A 58 -0.22 -3.77 12.88
N ASP A 59 -0.22 -4.26 11.64
CA ASP A 59 0.58 -5.44 11.26
C ASP A 59 2.08 -5.19 11.37
N TYR A 60 2.56 -4.01 10.95
CA TYR A 60 3.97 -3.65 11.09
C TYR A 60 4.40 -3.58 12.57
N VAL A 61 3.57 -2.98 13.44
CA VAL A 61 3.86 -2.93 14.87
C VAL A 61 3.84 -4.33 15.50
N ALA A 62 2.97 -5.23 15.03
CA ALA A 62 2.95 -6.61 15.49
C ALA A 62 4.25 -7.36 15.17
N ILE A 63 4.92 -7.06 14.05
CA ILE A 63 6.18 -7.75 13.66
C ILE A 63 7.46 -7.01 14.09
N LYS A 64 7.42 -5.68 14.22
CA LYS A 64 8.61 -4.81 14.38
C LYS A 64 8.52 -3.79 15.51
N GLY A 65 7.36 -3.62 16.13
CA GLY A 65 7.14 -2.60 17.16
C GLY A 65 7.80 -2.94 18.49
N GLU A 66 7.88 -1.96 19.39
CA GLU A 66 8.40 -2.14 20.76
C GLU A 66 7.66 -3.22 21.55
N LYS A 67 6.38 -3.44 21.21
CA LYS A 67 5.52 -4.50 21.73
C LYS A 67 5.08 -5.42 20.59
N ALA A 68 6.06 -5.97 19.86
CA ALA A 68 5.81 -7.01 18.87
C ALA A 68 4.99 -8.16 19.49
N ASP A 69 4.15 -8.77 18.68
CA ASP A 69 3.31 -9.89 19.04
C ASP A 69 4.21 -11.08 19.46
N PRO A 70 4.09 -11.59 20.70
CA PRO A 70 4.96 -12.66 21.18
C PRO A 70 4.79 -13.98 20.43
N ASP A 71 3.65 -14.18 19.77
CA ASP A 71 3.37 -15.40 18.99
C ASP A 71 3.93 -15.30 17.56
N MET A 72 4.36 -14.11 17.15
CA MET A 72 4.96 -13.84 15.85
C MET A 72 6.44 -14.23 15.83
N ARG A 73 6.75 -15.29 15.10
CA ARG A 73 8.11 -15.80 14.89
C ARG A 73 8.72 -15.17 13.63
N GLN A 74 10.04 -15.06 13.60
CA GLN A 74 10.79 -14.51 12.47
C GLN A 74 11.73 -15.56 11.87
N PHE A 75 11.68 -15.70 10.55
CA PHE A 75 12.67 -16.41 9.76
C PHE A 75 13.41 -15.43 8.83
N ILE A 76 14.72 -15.29 9.01
CA ILE A 76 15.54 -14.38 8.20
C ILE A 76 15.97 -15.08 6.90
N ILE A 77 15.57 -14.50 5.76
CA ILE A 77 15.99 -14.94 4.43
C ILE A 77 17.35 -14.32 4.10
N GLY A 78 17.51 -13.01 4.34
CA GLY A 78 18.78 -12.32 4.15
C GLY A 78 18.81 -10.93 4.78
N VAL A 79 20.01 -10.49 5.17
CA VAL A 79 20.27 -9.17 5.77
C VAL A 79 21.53 -8.56 5.19
N ASN A 80 21.54 -7.23 5.09
CA ASN A 80 22.68 -6.42 4.63
C ASN A 80 23.35 -6.96 3.34
N LYS A 81 22.53 -7.33 2.35
CA LYS A 81 23.01 -7.81 1.04
C LYS A 81 23.15 -6.63 0.09
N GLU A 82 24.38 -6.39 -0.35
CA GLU A 82 24.71 -5.33 -1.31
C GLU A 82 25.08 -5.93 -2.67
N VAL A 83 24.48 -5.41 -3.73
CA VAL A 83 24.81 -5.73 -5.12
C VAL A 83 25.28 -4.46 -5.83
N LYS A 84 26.56 -4.45 -6.22
CA LYS A 84 27.28 -3.26 -6.75
C LYS A 84 27.25 -3.08 -8.26
N PHE A 85 26.80 -4.09 -9.02
CA PHE A 85 26.80 -4.02 -10.48
C PHE A 85 25.39 -4.23 -11.03
N GLY A 86 25.05 -3.45 -12.06
CA GLY A 86 23.82 -3.62 -12.84
C GLY A 86 23.93 -4.96 -13.54
N ALA A 87 23.09 -5.89 -13.14
CA ALA A 87 23.02 -7.16 -13.84
C ALA A 87 22.15 -6.94 -15.07
N GLU A 88 22.69 -7.21 -16.25
CA GLU A 88 21.84 -7.33 -17.43
C GLU A 88 20.75 -8.37 -17.12
N GLU A 89 19.49 -8.02 -17.36
CA GLU A 89 18.30 -8.82 -17.01
C GLU A 89 18.30 -10.25 -17.60
N SER A 90 19.26 -10.59 -18.45
CA SER A 90 19.31 -11.80 -19.26
C SER A 90 19.72 -13.07 -18.50
N ASN A 91 20.26 -12.97 -17.27
CA ASN A 91 20.60 -14.16 -16.48
C ASN A 91 20.34 -13.99 -14.98
N ILE A 92 19.29 -14.65 -14.48
CA ILE A 92 18.86 -14.68 -13.07
C ILE A 92 20.02 -15.01 -12.12
N ALA A 93 20.94 -15.89 -12.52
CA ALA A 93 22.11 -16.26 -11.72
C ALA A 93 23.15 -15.12 -11.57
N THR A 94 23.14 -14.14 -12.47
CA THR A 94 24.03 -12.96 -12.43
C THR A 94 23.39 -11.75 -11.75
N LEU A 95 22.10 -11.82 -11.38
CA LEU A 95 21.37 -10.70 -10.78
C LEU A 95 21.78 -10.36 -9.34
N GLY A 96 22.56 -11.22 -8.69
CA GLY A 96 23.02 -11.02 -7.31
C GLY A 96 21.90 -11.18 -6.27
N GLY A 97 20.89 -12.01 -6.57
CA GLY A 97 19.75 -12.23 -5.68
C GLY A 97 20.05 -13.07 -4.44
N ILE A 98 19.08 -13.11 -3.53
CA ILE A 98 19.06 -13.92 -2.33
C ILE A 98 18.24 -15.18 -2.65
N THR A 99 18.88 -16.34 -2.57
CA THR A 99 18.21 -17.64 -2.63
C THR A 99 18.24 -18.30 -1.26
N LYS A 100 17.10 -18.81 -0.80
CA LYS A 100 16.99 -19.53 0.46
C LYS A 100 16.04 -20.71 0.33
N ARG A 101 16.47 -21.87 0.81
CA ARG A 101 15.61 -23.05 0.95
C ARG A 101 15.21 -23.22 2.41
N ILE A 102 13.94 -23.49 2.64
CA ILE A 102 13.36 -23.64 3.96
C ILE A 102 12.51 -24.90 4.03
N LYS A 103 12.55 -25.60 5.15
CA LYS A 103 11.61 -26.67 5.49
C LYS A 103 10.54 -26.10 6.41
N VAL A 104 9.28 -26.38 6.11
CA VAL A 104 8.16 -26.05 7.00
C VAL A 104 7.93 -27.22 7.95
N ASN A 105 7.96 -26.97 9.26
CA ASN A 105 7.56 -27.95 10.26
C ASN A 105 6.34 -27.41 11.00
N GLY A 106 5.30 -28.23 11.16
CA GLY A 106 4.06 -27.81 11.82
C GLY A 106 3.20 -26.85 10.98
N GLU A 107 1.94 -26.69 11.39
CA GLU A 107 0.98 -25.87 10.67
C GLU A 107 1.12 -24.38 11.03
N LEU A 108 1.16 -23.53 10.00
CA LEU A 108 1.14 -22.07 10.16
C LEU A 108 -0.31 -21.54 10.11
N SER A 109 -0.62 -20.49 10.87
CA SER A 109 -1.93 -19.80 10.79
C SER A 109 -1.93 -18.63 9.81
N ARG A 110 -0.81 -17.89 9.80
CA ARG A 110 -0.54 -16.75 8.91
C ARG A 110 0.96 -16.55 8.74
N ALA A 111 1.33 -15.93 7.62
CA ALA A 111 2.70 -15.49 7.38
C ALA A 111 2.72 -14.23 6.51
N TYR A 112 3.74 -13.42 6.74
CA TYR A 112 3.99 -12.15 6.09
C TYR A 112 5.42 -12.13 5.55
N LEU A 113 5.62 -11.54 4.37
CA LEU A 113 6.96 -11.22 3.89
C LEU A 113 7.26 -9.76 4.21
N PHE A 114 8.36 -9.52 4.90
CA PHE A 114 8.89 -8.19 5.13
C PHE A 114 10.17 -7.99 4.32
N PHE A 115 10.23 -6.88 3.60
CA PHE A 115 11.42 -6.41 2.91
C PHE A 115 11.73 -4.98 3.33
N GLU A 116 13.00 -4.72 3.58
CA GLU A 116 13.54 -3.38 3.73
C GLU A 116 14.78 -3.22 2.84
N GLY A 117 14.84 -2.14 2.07
CA GLY A 117 15.99 -1.90 1.20
C GLY A 117 16.07 -0.49 0.61
N THR A 118 17.20 -0.28 -0.06
CA THR A 118 17.54 0.97 -0.74
C THR A 118 18.22 0.71 -2.07
N VAL A 119 18.20 1.72 -2.93
CA VAL A 119 18.92 1.76 -4.19
C VAL A 119 19.63 3.11 -4.29
N ASP A 120 20.95 3.07 -4.44
CA ASP A 120 21.82 4.25 -4.41
C ASP A 120 21.64 5.06 -3.10
N GLY A 121 21.50 4.34 -1.98
CA GLY A 121 21.28 4.93 -0.65
C GLY A 121 19.94 5.63 -0.46
N LEU A 122 19.02 5.54 -1.43
CA LEU A 122 17.68 6.14 -1.39
C LEU A 122 16.60 5.04 -1.35
N PRO A 123 15.38 5.36 -0.89
CA PRO A 123 14.22 4.50 -1.12
C PRO A 123 14.10 4.11 -2.61
N LEU A 124 13.50 2.95 -2.86
CA LEU A 124 13.13 2.50 -4.20
C LEU A 124 12.23 3.56 -4.85
N SER A 125 12.55 3.90 -6.09
CA SER A 125 11.77 4.78 -6.95
C SER A 125 10.76 3.99 -7.76
N ALA A 126 9.92 4.67 -8.55
CA ALA A 126 8.98 4.02 -9.47
C ALA A 126 9.65 3.16 -10.57
N PHE A 127 10.98 3.23 -10.71
CA PHE A 127 11.75 2.38 -11.63
C PHE A 127 12.36 1.16 -10.97
N ASP A 128 12.26 1.07 -9.65
CA ASP A 128 12.82 0.00 -8.85
C ASP A 128 11.69 -0.85 -8.28
N ASP A 129 11.91 -2.15 -8.18
CA ASP A 129 10.92 -3.05 -7.61
C ASP A 129 11.60 -4.23 -6.90
N LEU A 130 10.87 -4.85 -6.00
CA LEU A 130 11.25 -6.12 -5.42
C LEU A 130 10.78 -7.23 -6.36
N TYR A 131 11.70 -8.05 -6.85
CA TYR A 131 11.37 -9.30 -7.50
C TYR A 131 11.35 -10.43 -6.47
N LEU A 132 10.33 -11.29 -6.53
CA LEU A 132 10.15 -12.42 -5.63
C LEU A 132 9.62 -13.64 -6.40
N LEU A 133 10.25 -14.79 -6.20
CA LEU A 133 9.75 -16.09 -6.62
C LEU A 133 9.73 -17.07 -5.46
N ILE A 134 8.69 -17.89 -5.43
CA ILE A 134 8.56 -19.08 -4.60
C ILE A 134 8.53 -20.32 -5.50
N ASN A 135 9.35 -21.32 -5.15
CA ASN A 135 9.51 -22.60 -5.85
C ASN A 135 9.78 -22.43 -7.36
N ASN A 136 10.54 -21.38 -7.73
CA ASN A 136 10.89 -21.02 -9.11
C ASN A 136 9.71 -20.86 -10.09
N ALA A 137 8.48 -20.73 -9.59
CA ALA A 137 7.29 -20.76 -10.43
C ALA A 137 6.24 -19.70 -10.07
N LYS A 138 6.12 -19.33 -8.79
CA LYS A 138 5.06 -18.43 -8.31
C LYS A 138 5.67 -17.10 -7.87
N GLY A 139 5.27 -16.01 -8.53
CA GLY A 139 5.69 -14.65 -8.20
C GLY A 139 6.23 -13.87 -9.40
N GLY A 140 6.88 -12.75 -9.13
CA GLY A 140 7.46 -11.84 -10.12
C GLY A 140 7.82 -10.50 -9.47
N HIS A 141 7.64 -9.42 -10.22
CA HIS A 141 7.89 -8.06 -9.73
C HIS A 141 6.72 -7.62 -8.85
N ILE A 142 6.96 -7.43 -7.56
CA ILE A 142 5.91 -7.07 -6.59
C ILE A 142 5.39 -5.66 -6.91
N VAL A 143 4.06 -5.50 -6.85
CA VAL A 143 3.37 -4.25 -7.18
C VAL A 143 2.82 -3.60 -5.93
N GLU A 144 3.19 -2.34 -5.70
CA GLU A 144 2.55 -1.52 -4.68
C GLU A 144 1.06 -1.28 -5.06
N ASP A 145 0.16 -1.88 -4.29
CA ASP A 145 -1.29 -1.79 -4.43
C ASP A 145 -2.00 -1.99 -3.08
N ASP A 146 -3.33 -2.09 -3.09
CA ASP A 146 -4.14 -2.23 -1.88
C ASP A 146 -3.88 -3.53 -1.08
N ASN A 147 -3.11 -4.50 -1.61
CA ASN A 147 -2.69 -5.70 -0.89
C ASN A 147 -1.39 -5.49 -0.09
N TYR A 148 -0.72 -4.35 -0.25
CA TYR A 148 0.38 -3.96 0.63
C TYR A 148 -0.17 -3.58 1.99
N LEU A 149 0.43 -4.12 3.03
CA LEU A 149 0.15 -3.69 4.38
C LEU A 149 0.90 -2.39 4.65
N PRO A 150 0.26 -1.41 5.29
CA PRO A 150 0.84 -0.10 5.49
C PRO A 150 2.04 -0.21 6.42
N THR A 151 3.13 0.48 6.07
CA THR A 151 4.36 0.56 6.87
C THR A 151 4.72 2.02 7.11
N PRO A 152 5.43 2.34 8.20
CA PRO A 152 5.83 3.71 8.48
C PRO A 152 6.83 4.21 7.42
N PRO A 153 6.72 5.48 6.99
CA PRO A 153 7.68 6.08 6.07
C PRO A 153 9.08 6.15 6.69
N GLY A 154 10.11 6.28 5.85
CA GLY A 154 11.48 6.49 6.31
C GLY A 154 12.48 6.59 5.17
N ASP A 155 13.76 6.54 5.52
CA ASP A 155 14.88 6.66 4.57
C ASP A 155 15.12 5.40 3.72
N THR A 156 14.34 4.35 3.98
CA THR A 156 14.39 3.04 3.32
C THR A 156 12.98 2.66 2.88
N THR A 157 12.88 1.94 1.76
CA THR A 157 11.60 1.34 1.36
C THR A 157 11.32 0.14 2.25
N LYS A 158 10.12 0.13 2.84
CA LYS A 158 9.61 -0.99 3.62
C LYS A 158 8.40 -1.56 2.90
N ILE A 159 8.43 -2.86 2.62
CA ILE A 159 7.34 -3.59 1.99
C ILE A 159 6.91 -4.67 2.98
N LEU A 160 5.60 -4.71 3.27
CA LEU A 160 4.99 -5.75 4.09
C LEU A 160 3.86 -6.40 3.30
N LEU A 161 4.00 -7.68 3.01
CA LEU A 161 3.05 -8.45 2.22
C LEU A 161 2.38 -9.51 3.08
N ASN A 162 1.05 -9.60 3.02
CA ASN A 162 0.34 -10.79 3.48
C ASN A 162 0.50 -11.90 2.45
N LEU A 163 1.10 -13.04 2.82
CA LEU A 163 1.36 -14.10 1.85
C LEU A 163 0.10 -14.73 1.27
N LYS A 164 -1.09 -14.54 1.87
CA LYS A 164 -2.37 -15.01 1.31
C LYS A 164 -2.82 -14.23 0.07
N SER A 165 -2.30 -13.03 -0.14
CA SER A 165 -2.68 -12.17 -1.26
C SER A 165 -1.51 -11.28 -1.66
N VAL A 166 -0.76 -11.72 -2.68
CA VAL A 166 0.38 -10.97 -3.21
C VAL A 166 0.11 -10.58 -4.65
N THR A 167 0.09 -9.27 -4.93
CA THR A 167 0.02 -8.76 -6.30
C THR A 167 1.40 -8.56 -6.89
N TYR A 168 1.57 -9.03 -8.13
CA TYR A 168 2.83 -8.95 -8.85
C TYR A 168 2.61 -8.83 -10.37
N TYR A 169 3.63 -8.38 -11.08
CA TYR A 169 3.76 -8.52 -12.53
C TYR A 169 4.63 -9.75 -12.84
N PRO A 170 4.10 -10.79 -13.51
CA PRO A 170 4.91 -11.94 -13.94
C PRO A 170 5.95 -11.55 -14.98
N LYS A 171 5.67 -10.50 -15.77
CA LYS A 171 6.55 -9.92 -16.76
C LYS A 171 6.32 -8.41 -16.81
N ILE A 172 7.41 -7.64 -16.80
CA ILE A 172 7.37 -6.21 -17.08
C ILE A 172 7.54 -6.03 -18.60
N ILE A 173 6.55 -5.41 -19.24
CA ILE A 173 6.62 -4.99 -20.65
C ILE A 173 7.14 -3.55 -20.70
N ASN A 174 6.62 -2.69 -19.83
CA ASN A 174 7.06 -1.31 -19.69
C ASN A 174 6.78 -0.83 -18.26
N LYS A 175 7.83 -0.43 -17.51
CA LYS A 175 7.68 0.07 -16.12
C LYS A 175 6.84 1.35 -16.02
N ARG A 176 6.69 2.11 -17.11
CA ARG A 176 5.98 3.40 -17.15
C ARG A 176 4.50 3.32 -17.53
N SER A 177 3.99 2.17 -17.98
CA SER A 177 2.60 2.07 -18.42
C SER A 177 1.81 1.05 -17.61
N GLU A 178 0.54 1.37 -17.35
CA GLU A 178 -0.46 0.48 -16.73
C GLU A 178 -0.81 -0.74 -17.60
N THR A 179 -0.05 -1.00 -18.66
CA THR A 179 -0.26 -2.11 -19.59
C THR A 179 0.22 -3.45 -19.05
N ASN A 180 1.01 -3.46 -17.98
CA ASN A 180 1.46 -4.71 -17.37
C ASN A 180 0.27 -5.41 -16.70
N LYS A 181 0.06 -6.69 -17.02
CA LYS A 181 -1.00 -7.47 -16.40
C LYS A 181 -0.64 -7.77 -14.94
N LYS A 182 -1.39 -7.20 -13.99
CA LYS A 182 -1.33 -7.57 -12.58
C LYS A 182 -1.93 -8.97 -12.38
N LEU A 183 -1.26 -9.80 -11.60
CA LEU A 183 -1.79 -11.05 -11.07
C LEU A 183 -1.77 -10.98 -9.55
N ASN A 184 -2.74 -11.62 -8.92
CA ASN A 184 -2.78 -11.81 -7.47
C ASN A 184 -2.72 -13.32 -7.17
N ILE A 185 -1.97 -13.71 -6.14
CA ILE A 185 -1.76 -15.11 -5.79
C ILE A 185 -1.69 -15.31 -4.28
N ASP A 186 -2.18 -16.46 -3.83
CA ASP A 186 -1.94 -17.00 -2.49
C ASP A 186 -0.57 -17.70 -2.47
N LEU A 187 0.46 -17.00 -2.01
CA LEU A 187 1.78 -17.55 -1.76
C LEU A 187 1.86 -18.36 -0.46
N PHE A 188 0.96 -18.10 0.50
CA PHE A 188 0.87 -18.84 1.76
C PHE A 188 0.52 -20.31 1.54
N SER A 189 -0.23 -20.63 0.47
CA SER A 189 -0.49 -22.01 0.03
C SER A 189 0.74 -22.87 -0.24
N ASN A 190 1.95 -22.29 -0.33
CA ASN A 190 3.19 -23.07 -0.46
C ASN A 190 3.78 -23.50 0.89
N PHE A 191 3.24 -23.00 2.01
CA PHE A 191 3.73 -23.24 3.37
C PHE A 191 2.97 -24.39 4.05
N GLU A 192 2.88 -25.52 3.36
CA GLU A 192 2.29 -26.76 3.89
C GLU A 192 3.31 -27.54 4.72
N VAL A 193 2.82 -28.38 5.64
CA VAL A 193 3.66 -29.15 6.56
C VAL A 193 4.58 -30.09 5.77
N ASP A 194 5.86 -30.16 6.18
CA ASP A 194 6.93 -30.96 5.58
C ASP A 194 7.34 -30.56 4.16
N GLU A 195 6.76 -29.50 3.59
CA GLU A 195 7.18 -28.98 2.30
C GLU A 195 8.54 -28.27 2.38
N ILE A 196 9.28 -28.37 1.28
CA ILE A 196 10.51 -27.61 1.06
C ILE A 196 10.19 -26.48 0.11
N ILE A 197 10.44 -25.26 0.57
CA ILE A 197 10.19 -24.06 -0.19
C ILE A 197 11.52 -23.44 -0.58
N GLU A 198 11.65 -23.06 -1.85
CA GLU A 198 12.74 -22.22 -2.33
C GLU A 198 12.23 -20.80 -2.57
N ILE A 199 12.88 -19.82 -1.95
CA ILE A 199 12.59 -18.40 -2.11
C ILE A 199 13.77 -17.78 -2.84
N PHE A 200 13.47 -17.07 -3.92
CA PHE A 200 14.42 -16.26 -4.65
C PHE A 200 13.94 -14.82 -4.70
N SER A 201 14.80 -13.86 -4.39
CA SER A 201 14.44 -12.45 -4.44
C SER A 201 15.63 -11.56 -4.79
N PHE A 202 15.38 -10.46 -5.48
CA PHE A 202 16.37 -9.41 -5.74
C PHE A 202 15.68 -8.06 -5.94
N ILE A 203 16.44 -6.98 -5.81
CA ILE A 203 15.97 -5.65 -6.19
C ILE A 203 16.23 -5.44 -7.69
N SER A 204 15.16 -5.27 -8.47
CA SER A 204 15.23 -4.98 -9.89
C SER A 204 15.42 -3.47 -10.08
N SER A 205 16.64 -3.07 -10.45
CA SER A 205 17.00 -1.68 -10.71
C SER A 205 18.20 -1.59 -11.64
N GLU A 206 18.22 -0.55 -12.48
CA GLU A 206 19.39 -0.15 -13.26
C GLU A 206 20.40 0.65 -12.43
N ARG A 207 19.97 1.17 -11.27
CA ARG A 207 20.81 1.96 -10.35
C ARG A 207 21.55 1.04 -9.37
N SER A 208 22.67 1.53 -8.86
CA SER A 208 23.58 0.79 -7.97
C SER A 208 24.20 1.75 -6.94
N PRO A 209 24.52 1.32 -5.71
CA PRO A 209 24.32 -0.04 -5.16
C PRO A 209 22.87 -0.35 -4.82
N ARG A 210 22.50 -1.63 -4.90
CA ARG A 210 21.21 -2.16 -4.43
C ARG A 210 21.44 -2.85 -3.10
N ILE A 211 20.75 -2.41 -2.05
CA ILE A 211 20.97 -2.91 -0.69
C ILE A 211 19.66 -3.46 -0.14
N THR A 212 19.65 -4.76 0.16
CA THR A 212 18.62 -5.39 0.99
C THR A 212 19.06 -5.31 2.44
N ASN A 213 18.45 -4.43 3.22
CA ASN A 213 18.70 -4.31 4.65
C ASN A 213 18.13 -5.54 5.36
N GLU A 214 16.91 -5.92 5.01
CA GLU A 214 16.23 -7.12 5.53
C GLU A 214 15.31 -7.74 4.47
N LEU A 215 15.31 -9.06 4.43
CA LEU A 215 14.27 -9.88 3.84
C LEU A 215 13.95 -11.01 4.84
N SER A 216 12.72 -11.04 5.34
CA SER A 216 12.29 -11.98 6.38
C SER A 216 10.87 -12.47 6.12
N ILE A 217 10.58 -13.67 6.61
CA ILE A 217 9.19 -14.13 6.81
C ILE A 217 8.88 -14.00 8.29
N TYR A 218 7.79 -13.31 8.60
CA TYR A 218 7.17 -13.32 9.92
C TYR A 218 5.99 -14.27 9.87
N TYR A 219 5.85 -15.16 10.85
CA TYR A 219 4.83 -16.20 10.82
C TYR A 219 4.33 -16.53 12.23
N GLU A 220 3.11 -17.03 12.29
CA GLU A 220 2.50 -17.52 13.52
C GLU A 220 2.09 -18.98 13.34
N CYS A 221 2.24 -19.76 14.40
CA CYS A 221 1.79 -21.14 14.40
C CYS A 221 0.26 -21.22 14.54
N LYS A 222 -0.31 -22.32 14.07
CA LYS A 222 -1.69 -22.64 14.39
C LYS A 222 -1.83 -22.89 15.89
N GLU A 223 -2.96 -22.47 16.47
CA GLU A 223 -3.23 -22.63 17.89
C GLU A 223 -3.05 -24.08 18.35
N GLY A 224 -2.29 -24.28 19.43
CA GLY A 224 -2.01 -25.59 20.01
C GLY A 224 -1.01 -26.45 19.22
N VAL A 225 -0.34 -25.90 18.20
CA VAL A 225 0.65 -26.60 17.37
C VAL A 225 1.99 -25.87 17.42
N GLU A 226 3.09 -26.60 17.62
CA GLU A 226 4.43 -26.06 17.43
C GLU A 226 4.80 -26.06 15.95
N CYS A 227 5.37 -24.96 15.47
CA CYS A 227 5.79 -24.82 14.09
C CYS A 227 7.13 -24.08 13.94
N SER A 228 7.85 -24.36 12.86
CA SER A 228 9.09 -23.65 12.52
C SER A 228 9.30 -23.58 11.02
N LEU A 229 10.07 -22.57 10.61
CA LEU A 229 10.72 -22.52 9.31
C LEU A 229 12.21 -22.77 9.55
N ASP A 230 12.73 -23.87 9.02
CA ASP A 230 14.12 -24.27 9.25
C ASP A 230 14.93 -24.13 7.96
N PRO A 231 16.17 -23.60 8.03
CA PRO A 231 17.02 -23.54 6.85
C PRO A 231 17.47 -24.95 6.43
N ILE A 232 17.55 -25.18 5.11
CA ILE A 232 18.13 -26.39 4.51
C ILE A 232 19.47 -26.05 3.86
#